data_AF-A0A7V8DE36-F1
#
_entry.id   AF-A0A7V8DE36-F1
#
_cell.length_a   1.000
_cell.length_b   1.000
_cell.length_c   1.000
_cell.angle_alpha   90.00
_cell.angle_beta   90.00
_cell.angle_gamma   90.00
#
_symmetry.space_group_name_H-M   'P 1'
#
loop_
_entity.id
_entity.type
_entity.pdbx_description
1 polymer ?
#
loop_
_entity_poly.entity_id
_entity_poly.type
_entity_poly.pdbx_seq_one_letter_code
_entity_poly.pdbx_strand_id
1 'polypeptide(L)'
;MDDSGITTINQIKKLLTASEGRKLKSASRDEKYYWLETVLKRFTFFDLKRDERGLLRKYMKAMTGISESQLLTYAQVIEFLEAWI
;
A
#
# COMPACT_ATOMS: atom_id res chain seq x y z
N MET A 1 2.14 10.26 5.40
CA MET A 1 1.10 9.41 6.06
C MET A 1 1.70 8.69 7.25
N ASP A 2 1.00 8.62 8.39
CA ASP A 2 1.47 7.91 9.59
C ASP A 2 0.75 6.57 9.75
N ASP A 3 1.47 5.49 9.44
CA ASP A 3 1.07 4.10 9.63
C ASP A 3 2.14 3.27 10.33
N SER A 4 3.02 3.95 11.08
CA SER A 4 4.21 3.36 11.71
C SER A 4 3.93 2.10 12.55
N GLY A 5 2.73 1.99 13.14
CA GLY A 5 2.27 0.81 13.89
C GLY A 5 1.74 -0.38 13.07
N ILE A 6 1.66 -0.26 11.74
CA ILE A 6 1.13 -1.29 10.84
C ILE A 6 2.28 -1.96 10.11
N THR A 7 2.63 -3.17 10.55
CA THR A 7 3.79 -3.92 10.04
C THR A 7 3.43 -5.34 9.58
N THR A 8 2.20 -5.80 9.82
CA THR A 8 1.74 -7.15 9.45
C THR A 8 0.43 -7.13 8.65
N ILE A 9 0.27 -8.10 7.72
CA ILE A 9 -0.95 -8.27 6.93
C ILE A 9 -2.17 -8.51 7.84
N ASN A 10 -1.98 -9.18 8.98
CA ASN A 10 -3.07 -9.41 9.93
C ASN A 10 -3.54 -8.09 10.59
N GLN A 11 -2.64 -7.16 10.89
CA GLN A 11 -3.02 -5.82 11.35
C GLN A 11 -3.79 -5.06 10.27
N ILE A 12 -3.38 -5.16 9.00
CA ILE A 12 -4.13 -4.59 7.87
C ILE A 12 -5.53 -5.18 7.80
N LYS A 13 -5.67 -6.50 7.91
CA LYS A 13 -6.97 -7.17 7.90
C LYS A 13 -7.85 -6.65 9.04
N LYS A 14 -7.34 -6.63 10.27
CA LYS A 14 -8.06 -6.09 11.45
C LYS A 14 -8.44 -4.62 11.26
N LEU A 15 -7.53 -3.82 10.73
CA LEU A 15 -7.78 -2.41 10.43
C LEU A 15 -8.93 -2.24 9.44
N LEU A 16 -8.87 -2.95 8.30
CA LEU A 16 -9.89 -2.88 7.26
C LEU A 16 -11.26 -3.39 7.74
N THR A 17 -11.29 -4.36 8.65
CA THR A 17 -12.53 -4.84 9.28
C THR A 17 -13.05 -3.88 10.35
N ALA A 18 -12.17 -3.21 11.10
CA ALA A 18 -12.55 -2.30 12.18
C ALA A 18 -12.82 -0.85 11.73
N SER A 19 -12.36 -0.46 10.54
CA SER A 19 -12.39 0.92 10.06
C SER A 19 -13.25 1.07 8.81
N GLU A 20 -14.49 1.51 8.97
CA GLU A 20 -15.14 2.33 7.94
C GLU A 20 -14.43 3.70 7.90
N GLY A 21 -13.45 3.86 7.01
CA GLY A 21 -13.10 5.20 6.51
C GLY A 21 -12.14 6.06 7.33
N ARG A 22 -10.98 5.54 7.79
CA ARG A 22 -9.80 6.41 7.96
C ARG A 22 -9.25 6.83 6.59
N LYS A 23 -9.87 7.83 5.98
CA LYS A 23 -9.26 8.60 4.89
C LYS A 23 -8.42 9.71 5.54
N LEU A 24 -7.11 9.56 5.55
CA LEU A 24 -6.25 10.64 6.08
C LEU A 24 -5.95 11.67 4.98
N LYS A 25 -5.87 12.92 5.44
CA LYS A 25 -5.81 14.21 4.75
C LYS A 25 -4.90 14.27 3.52
N SER A 26 -5.23 15.23 2.65
CA SER A 26 -4.51 15.69 1.46
C SER A 26 -2.98 15.60 1.57
N ALA A 27 -2.42 14.47 1.17
CA ALA A 27 -0.99 14.31 0.92
C ALA A 27 -0.67 14.75 -0.52
N SER A 28 0.52 15.33 -0.71
CA SER A 28 1.02 15.65 -2.05
C SER A 28 1.17 14.36 -2.87
N ARG A 29 1.27 14.50 -4.20
CA ARG A 29 1.47 13.34 -5.08
C ARG A 29 2.75 12.58 -4.72
N ASP A 30 3.83 13.30 -4.42
CA ASP A 30 5.13 12.71 -4.12
C ASP A 30 5.13 12.02 -2.74
N GLU A 31 4.46 12.60 -1.74
CA GLU A 31 4.30 11.97 -0.42
C GLU A 31 3.51 10.65 -0.52
N LYS A 32 2.48 10.61 -1.37
CA LYS A 32 1.72 9.38 -1.63
C LYS A 32 2.61 8.30 -2.25
N TYR A 33 3.39 8.64 -3.26
CA TYR A 33 4.27 7.67 -3.93
C TYR A 33 5.38 7.16 -3.02
N TYR A 34 6.06 8.05 -2.30
CA TYR A 34 7.06 7.66 -1.31
C TYR A 34 6.50 6.72 -0.24
N TRP A 35 5.29 7.01 0.25
CA TRP A 35 4.62 6.14 1.21
C TRP A 35 4.24 4.79 0.61
N LEU A 36 3.72 4.76 -0.63
CA LEU A 36 3.41 3.51 -1.33
C LEU A 36 4.64 2.63 -1.51
N GLU A 37 5.76 3.19 -1.96
CA GLU A 37 7.02 2.48 -2.10
C GLU A 37 7.47 1.86 -0.77
N THR A 38 7.43 2.66 0.30
CA THR A 38 7.79 2.20 1.65
C THR A 38 6.93 1.03 2.11
N VAL A 39 5.62 1.07 1.83
CA VAL A 39 4.67 0.00 2.17
C VAL A 39 4.92 -1.25 1.32
N LEU A 40 5.11 -1.11 0.01
CA LEU A 40 5.39 -2.23 -0.89
C LEU A 40 6.64 -3.00 -0.46
N LYS A 41 7.69 -2.28 -0.05
CA LYS A 41 8.94 -2.84 0.50
C LYS A 41 8.72 -3.52 1.84
N ARG A 42 8.08 -2.81 2.79
CA ARG A 42 7.82 -3.32 4.16
C ARG A 42 7.10 -4.67 4.15
N PHE A 43 6.18 -4.85 3.21
CA PHE A 43 5.34 -6.05 3.10
C PHE A 43 5.82 -7.05 2.05
N THR A 44 6.98 -6.83 1.43
CA THR A 44 7.52 -7.69 0.36
C THR A 44 6.44 -8.07 -0.65
N PHE A 45 5.80 -7.04 -1.26
CA PHE A 45 4.54 -7.20 -2.00
C PHE A 45 4.54 -8.32 -3.05
N PHE A 46 5.68 -8.57 -3.69
CA PHE A 46 5.83 -9.60 -4.72
C PHE A 46 5.87 -11.03 -4.17
N ASP A 47 6.31 -11.19 -2.92
CA ASP A 47 6.35 -12.48 -2.21
C ASP A 47 5.00 -12.83 -1.56
N LEU A 48 4.09 -11.86 -1.45
CA LEU A 48 2.78 -12.06 -0.85
C LEU A 48 1.89 -12.99 -1.69
N LYS A 49 1.04 -13.76 -0.99
CA LYS A 49 -0.02 -14.55 -1.62
C LYS A 49 -1.07 -13.64 -2.25
N ARG A 50 -1.86 -14.19 -3.18
CA ARG A 50 -2.85 -13.42 -3.96
C ARG A 50 -3.87 -12.70 -3.08
N ASP A 51 -4.31 -13.35 -2.02
CA ASP A 51 -5.24 -12.83 -1.02
C ASP A 51 -4.62 -11.71 -0.16
N GLU A 52 -3.38 -11.90 0.29
CA GLU A 52 -2.61 -10.90 1.04
C GLU A 52 -2.33 -9.64 0.20
N ARG A 53 -1.96 -9.81 -1.07
CA ARG A 53 -1.86 -8.69 -2.03
C ARG A 53 -3.17 -7.93 -2.17
N GLY A 54 -4.31 -8.64 -2.11
CA GLY A 54 -5.63 -8.03 -2.12
C GLY A 54 -5.89 -7.14 -0.91
N LEU A 55 -5.48 -7.58 0.28
CA LEU A 55 -5.58 -6.79 1.51
C LEU A 55 -4.68 -5.55 1.45
N LEU A 56 -3.44 -5.69 0.98
CA LEU A 56 -2.51 -4.56 0.87
C LEU A 56 -3.00 -3.51 -0.14
N ARG A 57 -3.57 -3.92 -1.28
CA ARG A 57 -4.19 -2.99 -2.25
C ARG A 57 -5.34 -2.19 -1.65
N LYS A 58 -6.25 -2.86 -0.93
CA LYS A 58 -7.37 -2.19 -0.25
C LYS A 58 -6.89 -1.18 0.79
N TYR A 59 -5.84 -1.55 1.52
CA TYR A 59 -5.20 -0.67 2.48
C TYR A 59 -4.58 0.58 1.84
N MET A 60 -3.76 0.39 0.81
CA MET A 60 -3.13 1.50 0.08
C MET A 60 -4.18 2.44 -0.54
N LYS A 61 -5.26 1.89 -1.11
CA LYS A 61 -6.40 2.65 -1.62
C LYS A 61 -7.10 3.45 -0.53
N ALA A 62 -7.35 2.86 0.62
CA ALA A 62 -8.01 3.53 1.75
C ALA A 62 -7.17 4.71 2.28
N MET A 63 -5.84 4.54 2.34
CA MET A 63 -4.91 5.55 2.83
C MET A 63 -4.64 6.68 1.83
N THR A 64 -4.54 6.37 0.54
CA THR A 64 -4.10 7.33 -0.50
C THR A 64 -5.21 7.89 -1.38
N GLY A 65 -6.34 7.19 -1.47
CA GLY A 65 -7.43 7.47 -2.41
C GLY A 65 -7.13 7.14 -3.88
N ILE A 66 -5.97 6.53 -4.17
CA ILE A 66 -5.54 6.16 -5.52
C ILE A 66 -6.36 4.93 -5.99
N SER A 67 -6.66 4.86 -7.29
CA SER A 67 -7.41 3.73 -7.86
C SER A 67 -6.59 2.44 -7.87
N GLU A 68 -7.25 1.28 -7.88
CA GLU A 68 -6.56 -0.02 -7.90
C GLU A 68 -5.70 -0.21 -9.15
N SER A 69 -6.15 0.30 -10.30
CA SER A 69 -5.39 0.27 -11.56
C SER A 69 -4.10 1.08 -11.44
N GLN A 70 -4.17 2.29 -10.89
CA GLN A 70 -2.99 3.15 -10.69
C GLN A 70 -1.99 2.51 -9.71
N LEU A 71 -2.48 1.87 -8.64
CA LEU A 71 -1.63 1.15 -7.68
C LEU A 71 -0.89 -0.02 -8.33
N LEU A 72 -1.57 -0.80 -9.18
CA LEU A 72 -0.95 -1.93 -9.89
C LEU A 72 0.12 -1.46 -10.86
N THR A 73 -0.17 -0.44 -11.67
CA THR A 73 0.81 0.16 -12.59
C THR A 73 2.03 0.64 -11.83
N TYR A 74 1.85 1.34 -10.70
CA TYR A 74 2.96 1.84 -9.89
C TYR A 74 3.80 0.71 -9.27
N ALA A 75 3.15 -0.32 -8.71
CA ALA A 75 3.87 -1.46 -8.12
C ALA A 75 4.75 -2.17 -9.17
N GLN A 76 4.23 -2.41 -10.38
CA GLN A 76 5.01 -3.02 -11.47
C GLN A 76 6.18 -2.13 -11.92
N VAL A 77 6.01 -0.81 -11.92
CA VAL A 77 7.10 0.12 -12.24
C VAL A 77 8.19 0.07 -11.18
N ILE A 78 7.86 0.00 -9.88
CA ILE A 78 8.87 -0.17 -8.83
C ILE A 78 9.60 -1.50 -8.98
N GLU A 79 8.88 -2.62 -9.15
CA GLU A 79 9.50 -3.95 -9.34
C GLU A 79 10.55 -3.92 -10.45
N PHE A 80 10.19 -3.28 -11.57
CA PHE A 80 11.07 -3.16 -12.72
C PHE A 80 12.24 -2.22 -12.47
N LEU A 81 12.05 -1.09 -11.78
CA LEU A 81 13.14 -0.16 -11.48
C LEU A 81 14.14 -0.74 -10.48
N GLU A 82 13.69 -1.53 -9.50
CA GLU A 82 14.58 -2.18 -8.52
C GLU A 82 15.27 -3.42 -9.06
N ALA A 83 14.69 -4.10 -10.06
CA ALA A 83 15.32 -5.26 -10.70
C ALA A 83 16.52 -4.90 -11.60
N TRP A 84 16.77 -3.60 -11.85
CA TRP A 84 17.82 -3.10 -12.75
C TRP A 84 18.87 -2.23 -12.05
N ILE A 85 18.93 -2.25 -10.72
CA ILE A 85 19.94 -1.57 -9.88
C ILE A 85 20.67 -2.63 -9.05
#